data_AF-A0A2J7RL86-F1
#
_entry.id   AF-A0A2J7RL86-F1
#
_cell.length_a   1.000
_cell.length_b   1.000
_cell.length_c   1.000
_cell.angle_alpha   90.00
_cell.angle_beta   90.00
_cell.angle_gamma   90.00
#
_symmetry.space_group_name_H-M   'P 1'
#
loop_
_entity.id
_entity.type
_entity.pdbx_description
1 polymer ?
#
loop_
_entity_poly.entity_id
_entity_poly.type
_entity_poly.pdbx_seq_one_letter_code
_entity_poly.pdbx_strand_id
1 'polypeptide(L)'
;DRLIEIGRWYGMEMNVEKSKVMKILKQPTPVTINIDQKQLENVKFFKYLGSLLTDDGRCTSEIKSRIAMAKAAFSKKKLFTSKLDLNLRKKLVKCYIWSIALYGAETWILRAIDQKHLEISEQRNILHEIRKRKANWIGHILRSNFLLKDVIEGKIEGLIEVTTGRRRRKKMLDDLGDRRGYSHLKEKALDRIKWKNSFGRDCGPVVLTDY
;
A
#
# COMPACT_ATOMS: atom_id res chain seq x y z
N ASP A 1 -12.81 -9.79 41.29
CA ASP A 1 -11.60 -9.54 42.11
C ASP A 1 -10.68 -10.74 42.34
N ARG A 2 -11.17 -11.99 42.24
CA ARG A 2 -10.33 -13.20 42.38
C ARG A 2 -9.04 -13.24 41.54
N LEU A 3 -9.08 -12.66 40.33
CA LEU A 3 -7.91 -12.59 39.44
C LEU A 3 -6.78 -11.69 40.00
N ILE A 4 -7.16 -10.58 40.64
CA ILE A 4 -6.23 -9.63 41.26
C ILE A 4 -5.63 -10.26 42.51
N GLU A 5 -6.47 -10.91 43.31
CA GLU A 5 -6.06 -11.59 44.54
C GLU A 5 -4.99 -12.65 44.25
N ILE A 6 -5.21 -13.49 43.23
CA ILE A 6 -4.23 -14.47 42.77
C ILE A 6 -2.97 -13.78 42.25
N GLY A 7 -3.10 -12.73 41.44
CA GLY A 7 -1.95 -11.95 40.96
C GLY A 7 -1.08 -11.44 42.10
N ARG A 8 -1.70 -10.85 43.12
CA ARG A 8 -1.03 -10.35 44.33
C ARG A 8 -0.36 -11.46 45.14
N TRP A 9 -0.95 -12.66 45.21
CA TRP A 9 -0.31 -13.81 45.85
C TRP A 9 1.02 -14.19 45.18
N TYR A 10 1.12 -13.99 43.86
CA TYR A 10 2.37 -14.18 43.10
C TYR A 10 3.24 -12.90 43.02
N GLY A 11 2.91 -11.84 43.75
CA GLY A 11 3.64 -10.56 43.71
C GLY A 11 3.49 -9.79 42.40
N MET A 12 2.42 -10.04 41.63
CA MET A 12 2.11 -9.35 40.38
C MET A 12 0.97 -8.35 40.57
N GLU A 13 1.15 -7.15 40.02
CA GLU A 13 0.12 -6.11 39.97
C GLU A 13 -0.40 -5.92 38.53
N MET A 14 -1.70 -5.67 38.40
CA MET A 14 -2.34 -5.48 37.11
C MET A 14 -2.42 -4.00 36.76
N ASN A 15 -1.94 -3.64 35.57
CA ASN A 15 -2.06 -2.29 35.06
C ASN A 15 -3.45 -2.07 34.42
N VAL A 16 -4.32 -1.35 35.11
CA VAL A 16 -5.70 -1.08 34.68
C VAL A 16 -5.76 -0.26 33.38
N GLU A 17 -4.81 0.64 33.15
CA GLU A 17 -4.80 1.50 31.95
C GLU A 17 -4.46 0.73 30.68
N LYS A 18 -3.55 -0.23 30.78
CA LYS A 18 -3.14 -1.10 29.65
C LYS A 18 -4.11 -2.25 29.41
N SER A 19 -4.82 -2.70 30.44
CA SER A 19 -5.83 -3.75 30.34
C SER A 19 -7.10 -3.20 29.70
N LYS A 20 -7.54 -3.85 28.62
CA LYS A 20 -8.75 -3.49 27.87
C LYS A 20 -9.65 -4.70 27.72
N VAL A 21 -10.96 -4.49 27.62
CA VAL A 21 -11.94 -5.56 27.41
C VAL A 21 -12.40 -5.53 25.97
N MET A 22 -12.23 -6.65 25.28
CA MET A 22 -12.76 -6.85 23.94
C MET A 22 -13.63 -8.11 23.96
N LYS A 23 -14.88 -7.98 23.50
CA LYS A 23 -15.81 -9.10 23.39
C LYS A 23 -15.95 -9.47 21.92
N ILE A 24 -15.65 -10.73 21.59
CA ILE A 24 -15.75 -11.22 20.20
C ILE A 24 -17.13 -11.87 20.00
N LEU A 25 -18.11 -11.11 19.53
CA LEU A 25 -19.45 -11.61 19.17
C LEU A 25 -20.04 -10.83 17.99
N LYS A 26 -21.01 -11.46 17.30
CA LYS A 26 -21.78 -10.82 16.23
C LYS A 26 -22.59 -9.59 16.67
N GLN A 27 -22.93 -9.50 17.96
CA GLN A 27 -23.67 -8.38 18.51
C GLN A 27 -22.81 -7.68 19.58
N PRO A 28 -22.44 -6.41 19.37
CA PRO A 28 -21.63 -5.67 20.32
C PRO A 28 -22.48 -5.36 21.55
N THR A 29 -22.17 -6.04 22.65
CA THR A 29 -22.79 -5.80 23.95
C THR A 29 -21.70 -5.39 24.92
N PRO A 30 -21.83 -4.24 25.60
CA PRO A 30 -20.83 -3.79 26.55
C PRO A 30 -20.74 -4.79 27.70
N VAL A 31 -19.51 -5.09 28.12
CA VAL A 31 -19.23 -5.96 29.27
C VAL A 31 -18.59 -5.11 30.34
N THR A 32 -19.23 -5.06 31.49
CA THR A 32 -18.71 -4.34 32.66
C THR A 32 -17.80 -5.27 33.44
N ILE A 33 -16.49 -5.03 33.36
CA ILE A 33 -15.49 -5.70 34.20
C ILE A 33 -14.85 -4.62 35.08
N ASN A 34 -15.04 -4.76 36.39
CA ASN A 34 -14.48 -3.85 37.38
C ASN A 34 -13.26 -4.51 38.04
N ILE A 35 -12.18 -3.75 38.16
CA ILE A 35 -10.91 -4.12 38.77
C ILE A 35 -10.52 -3.00 39.72
N ASP A 36 -10.29 -3.31 41.00
CA ASP A 36 -9.93 -2.32 42.02
C ASP A 36 -10.86 -1.08 42.00
N GLN A 37 -12.18 -1.31 41.88
CA GLN A 37 -13.23 -0.28 41.78
C GLN A 37 -13.17 0.60 40.51
N LYS A 38 -12.27 0.31 39.56
CA LYS A 38 -12.19 0.97 38.26
C LYS A 38 -12.77 0.07 37.16
N GLN A 39 -13.60 0.64 36.30
CA GLN A 39 -14.14 -0.08 35.15
C GLN A 39 -13.10 -0.12 34.02
N LEU A 40 -12.87 -1.31 33.45
CA LEU A 40 -12.05 -1.43 32.26
C LEU A 40 -12.74 -0.86 31.02
N GLU A 41 -11.95 -0.25 30.15
CA GLU A 41 -12.43 0.27 28.87
C GLU A 41 -12.76 -0.87 27.89
N ASN A 42 -13.92 -0.77 27.25
CA ASN A 42 -14.34 -1.65 26.17
C ASN A 42 -13.80 -1.13 24.83
N VAL A 43 -12.99 -1.95 24.15
CA VAL A 43 -12.38 -1.59 22.87
C VAL A 43 -12.91 -2.46 21.73
N LYS A 44 -13.06 -1.86 20.53
CA LYS A 44 -13.41 -2.58 19.29
C LYS A 44 -12.19 -3.11 18.56
N PHE A 45 -11.08 -2.38 18.68
CA PHE A 45 -9.80 -2.73 18.08
C PHE A 45 -8.76 -2.84 19.17
N PHE A 46 -7.93 -3.87 19.11
CA PHE A 46 -6.83 -4.03 20.04
C PHE A 46 -5.59 -4.55 19.34
N LYS A 47 -4.44 -3.91 19.61
CA LYS A 47 -3.16 -4.33 19.03
C LYS A 47 -2.46 -5.30 19.97
N TYR A 48 -2.44 -6.58 19.61
CA TYR A 48 -1.81 -7.64 20.38
C TYR A 48 -0.57 -8.17 19.66
N LEU A 49 0.61 -8.05 20.28
CA LEU A 49 1.90 -8.49 19.72
C LEU A 49 2.15 -8.00 18.28
N GLY A 50 1.68 -6.78 17.99
CA GLY A 50 1.79 -6.14 16.69
C GLY A 50 0.64 -6.44 15.72
N SER A 51 -0.21 -7.43 15.99
CA SER A 51 -1.38 -7.79 15.17
C SER A 51 -2.64 -7.08 15.65
N LEU A 52 -3.45 -6.58 14.72
CA LEU A 52 -4.71 -5.91 14.99
C LEU A 52 -5.85 -6.93 15.13
N LEU A 53 -6.44 -6.98 16.31
CA LEU A 53 -7.64 -7.76 16.58
C LEU A 53 -8.87 -6.86 16.47
N THR A 54 -9.95 -7.42 15.93
CA THR A 54 -11.25 -6.76 15.80
C THR A 54 -12.29 -7.54 16.60
N ASP A 55 -13.24 -6.84 17.22
CA ASP A 55 -14.40 -7.40 17.91
C ASP A 55 -15.27 -8.32 17.01
N ASP A 56 -15.35 -8.01 15.71
CA ASP A 56 -16.02 -8.85 14.70
C ASP A 56 -15.33 -10.21 14.45
N GLY A 57 -14.12 -10.43 14.99
CA GLY A 57 -13.31 -11.63 14.75
C GLY A 57 -12.78 -11.75 13.31
N ARG A 58 -12.96 -10.72 12.48
CA ARG A 58 -12.53 -10.71 11.07
C ARG A 58 -11.07 -10.28 10.93
N CYS A 59 -10.35 -10.95 10.03
CA CYS A 59 -8.94 -10.64 9.75
C CYS A 59 -8.75 -9.56 8.66
N THR A 60 -9.83 -9.03 8.07
CA THR A 60 -9.79 -8.04 6.98
C THR A 60 -8.94 -6.82 7.30
N SER A 61 -9.13 -6.27 8.50
CA SER A 61 -8.50 -5.02 8.92
C SER A 61 -7.01 -5.24 9.18
N GLU A 62 -6.65 -6.38 9.77
CA GLU A 62 -5.26 -6.78 9.98
C GLU A 62 -4.53 -7.01 8.65
N ILE A 63 -5.13 -7.76 7.71
CA ILE A 63 -4.55 -8.01 6.39
C ILE A 63 -4.29 -6.68 5.66
N LYS A 64 -5.26 -5.76 5.69
CA LYS A 64 -5.11 -4.43 5.10
C LYS A 64 -3.98 -3.63 5.76
N SER A 65 -3.90 -3.65 7.08
CA SER A 65 -2.83 -3.00 7.86
C SER A 65 -1.44 -3.55 7.47
N ARG A 66 -1.30 -4.87 7.36
CA ARG A 66 -0.04 -5.54 6.97
C ARG A 66 0.38 -5.20 5.56
N ILE A 67 -0.55 -5.20 4.61
CA ILE A 67 -0.30 -4.77 3.23
C ILE A 67 0.16 -3.30 3.21
N ALA A 68 -0.48 -2.42 3.99
CA ALA A 68 -0.09 -1.01 4.08
C ALA A 68 1.33 -0.85 4.65
N MET A 69 1.67 -1.57 5.72
CA MET A 69 3.02 -1.59 6.29
C MET A 69 4.06 -2.11 5.30
N ALA A 70 3.75 -3.20 4.58
CA ALA A 70 4.63 -3.75 3.56
C ALA A 70 4.87 -2.76 2.41
N LYS A 71 3.82 -2.06 1.95
CA LYS A 71 3.93 -0.99 0.95
C LYS A 71 4.79 0.16 1.45
N ALA A 72 4.57 0.63 2.68
CA ALA A 72 5.36 1.69 3.27
C ALA A 72 6.84 1.29 3.40
N ALA A 73 7.13 0.04 3.79
CA ALA A 73 8.48 -0.49 3.87
C ALA A 73 9.15 -0.59 2.50
N PHE A 74 8.42 -1.02 1.47
CA PHE A 74 8.91 -1.06 0.10
C PHE A 74 9.26 0.34 -0.42
N SER A 75 8.37 1.31 -0.23
CA SER A 75 8.56 2.70 -0.67
C SER A 75 9.71 3.42 0.03
N LYS A 76 9.95 3.13 1.32
CA LYS A 76 11.00 3.79 2.12
C LYS A 76 12.42 3.32 1.77
N LYS A 77 12.60 2.13 1.18
CA LYS A 77 13.92 1.52 1.03
C LYS A 77 14.52 1.74 -0.36
N LYS A 78 15.59 2.54 -0.42
CA LYS A 78 16.47 2.69 -1.61
C LYS A 78 17.07 1.37 -2.09
N LEU A 79 17.16 0.36 -1.22
CA LEU A 79 17.68 -0.98 -1.55
C LEU A 79 16.94 -1.61 -2.73
N PHE A 80 15.62 -1.44 -2.81
CA PHE A 80 14.80 -2.01 -3.90
C PHE A 80 14.87 -1.20 -5.20
N THR A 81 15.37 0.04 -5.15
CA THR A 81 15.52 0.95 -6.30
C THR A 81 16.97 1.14 -6.73
N SER A 82 17.92 0.52 -6.05
CA SER A 82 19.36 0.57 -6.33
C SER A 82 19.76 -0.25 -7.57
N LYS A 83 21.00 -0.04 -8.05
CA LYS A 83 21.62 -0.77 -9.18
C LYS A 83 22.00 -2.22 -8.84
N LEU A 84 21.16 -2.93 -8.08
CA LEU A 84 21.35 -4.34 -7.78
C LEU A 84 20.79 -5.22 -8.90
N ASP A 85 21.33 -6.43 -9.01
CA ASP A 85 20.82 -7.45 -9.91
C ASP A 85 19.31 -7.69 -9.68
N LEU A 86 18.58 -7.96 -10.76
CA LEU A 86 17.13 -8.15 -10.70
C LEU A 86 16.76 -9.37 -9.87
N ASN A 87 17.50 -10.48 -9.95
CA ASN A 87 17.22 -11.68 -9.17
C ASN A 87 17.50 -11.44 -7.69
N LEU A 88 18.57 -10.74 -7.36
CA LEU A 88 18.87 -10.35 -5.98
C LEU A 88 17.77 -9.45 -5.40
N ARG A 89 17.28 -8.46 -6.16
CA ARG A 89 16.16 -7.61 -5.72
C ARG A 89 14.88 -8.39 -5.50
N LYS A 90 14.54 -9.34 -6.38
CA LYS A 90 13.39 -10.24 -6.20
C LYS A 90 13.51 -11.04 -4.90
N LYS A 91 14.68 -11.62 -4.62
CA LYS A 91 14.96 -12.34 -3.36
C LYS A 91 14.80 -11.42 -2.15
N LEU A 92 15.36 -10.21 -2.18
CA LEU A 92 15.24 -9.25 -1.09
C LEU A 92 13.79 -8.83 -0.82
N VAL A 93 13.00 -8.59 -1.86
CA VAL A 93 11.56 -8.31 -1.71
C VAL A 93 10.87 -9.53 -1.09
N LYS A 94 11.14 -10.75 -1.57
CA LYS A 94 10.59 -12.00 -1.04
C LYS A 94 10.96 -12.25 0.43
N CYS A 95 12.16 -11.91 0.87
CA CYS A 95 12.57 -12.13 2.26
C CYS A 95 12.04 -11.04 3.19
N TYR A 96 12.05 -9.77 2.77
CA TYR A 96 11.80 -8.64 3.67
C TYR A 96 10.37 -8.09 3.57
N ILE A 97 9.84 -7.89 2.36
CA ILE A 97 8.51 -7.30 2.20
C ILE A 97 7.43 -8.33 2.49
N TRP A 98 7.61 -9.56 2.04
CA TRP A 98 6.65 -10.62 2.30
C TRP A 98 6.64 -11.08 3.76
N SER A 99 7.78 -11.03 4.47
CA SER A 99 7.77 -11.33 5.92
C SER A 99 6.97 -10.29 6.70
N ILE A 100 7.03 -9.01 6.32
CA ILE A 100 6.19 -7.96 6.90
C ILE A 100 4.71 -8.18 6.54
N ALA A 101 4.43 -8.53 5.28
CA ALA A 101 3.08 -8.72 4.80
C ALA A 101 2.40 -9.97 5.38
N LEU A 102 3.15 -11.06 5.62
CA LEU A 102 2.65 -12.35 6.08
C LEU A 102 2.80 -12.57 7.59
N TYR A 103 3.29 -11.58 8.34
CA TYR A 103 3.38 -11.70 9.79
C TYR A 103 1.98 -11.92 10.38
N GLY A 104 1.82 -12.99 11.16
CA GLY A 104 0.55 -13.37 11.77
C GLY A 104 -0.41 -14.10 10.83
N ALA A 105 0.00 -14.43 9.59
CA ALA A 105 -0.85 -15.13 8.62
C ALA A 105 -1.31 -16.52 9.08
N GLU A 106 -0.55 -17.17 9.97
CA GLU A 106 -0.91 -18.43 10.62
C GLU A 106 -2.21 -18.35 11.43
N THR A 107 -2.56 -17.15 11.90
CA THR A 107 -3.77 -16.90 12.70
C THR A 107 -4.93 -16.35 11.87
N TRP A 108 -4.75 -16.14 10.56
CA TRP A 108 -5.78 -15.55 9.72
C TRP A 108 -6.79 -16.59 9.24
N ILE A 109 -8.06 -16.30 9.50
CA ILE A 109 -9.16 -17.02 8.87
C ILE A 109 -9.42 -16.36 7.51
N LEU A 110 -8.76 -16.87 6.46
CA LEU A 110 -8.86 -16.34 5.11
C LEU A 110 -10.22 -16.70 4.48
N ARG A 111 -10.95 -15.67 4.05
CA ARG A 111 -12.15 -15.82 3.22
C ARG A 111 -11.78 -15.55 1.76
N ALA A 112 -12.61 -16.02 0.82
CA ALA A 112 -12.39 -15.79 -0.61
C ALA A 112 -12.21 -14.31 -0.99
N ILE A 113 -12.91 -13.41 -0.30
CA ILE A 113 -12.79 -11.95 -0.49
C ILE A 113 -11.39 -11.46 -0.07
N ASP A 114 -10.88 -11.98 1.04
CA ASP A 114 -9.59 -11.58 1.63
C ASP A 114 -8.42 -12.10 0.79
N GLN A 115 -8.56 -13.32 0.25
CA GLN A 115 -7.63 -13.88 -0.74
C GLN A 115 -7.60 -13.06 -2.03
N LYS A 116 -8.77 -12.70 -2.57
CA LYS A 116 -8.85 -11.83 -3.76
C LYS A 116 -8.23 -10.46 -3.50
N HIS A 117 -8.37 -9.92 -2.29
CA HIS A 117 -7.72 -8.66 -1.92
C HIS A 117 -6.19 -8.77 -1.89
N LEU A 118 -5.63 -9.89 -1.41
CA LEU A 118 -4.20 -10.17 -1.45
C LEU A 118 -3.69 -10.25 -2.91
N GLU A 119 -4.35 -11.05 -3.75
CA GLU A 119 -4.00 -11.19 -5.18
C GLU A 119 -4.05 -9.85 -5.95
N ILE A 120 -5.14 -9.09 -5.75
CA ILE A 120 -5.28 -7.77 -6.35
C ILE A 120 -4.19 -6.82 -5.84
N SER A 121 -3.80 -6.92 -4.56
CA SER A 121 -2.76 -6.07 -4.00
C SER A 121 -1.39 -6.33 -4.63
N GLU A 122 -1.07 -7.59 -4.91
CA GLU A 122 0.17 -8.00 -5.60
C GLU A 122 0.21 -7.48 -7.03
N GLN A 123 -0.87 -7.70 -7.79
CA GLN A 123 -1.01 -7.23 -9.16
C GLN A 123 -0.95 -5.71 -9.24
N ARG A 124 -1.61 -5.00 -8.32
CA ARG A 124 -1.57 -3.53 -8.23
C ARG A 124 -0.18 -3.02 -7.90
N ASN A 125 0.60 -3.69 -7.05
CA ASN A 125 1.97 -3.28 -6.73
C ASN A 125 2.87 -3.35 -7.97
N ILE A 126 2.80 -4.43 -8.74
CA ILE A 126 3.58 -4.61 -9.97
C ILE A 126 3.15 -3.59 -11.03
N LEU A 127 1.85 -3.45 -11.26
CA LEU A 127 1.32 -2.52 -12.26
C LEU A 127 1.61 -1.05 -11.89
N HIS A 128 1.51 -0.71 -10.60
CA HIS A 128 1.88 0.61 -10.08
C HIS A 128 3.36 0.91 -10.35
N GLU A 129 4.27 -0.02 -10.03
CA GLU A 129 5.70 0.15 -10.28
C GLU A 129 6.03 0.25 -11.78
N ILE A 130 5.37 -0.53 -12.63
CA ILE A 130 5.50 -0.42 -14.09
C ILE A 130 5.02 0.96 -14.56
N ARG A 131 3.83 1.41 -14.11
CA ARG A 131 3.26 2.71 -14.49
C ARG A 131 4.14 3.87 -14.03
N LYS A 132 4.67 3.81 -12.81
CA LYS A 132 5.59 4.80 -12.23
C LYS A 132 6.91 4.88 -13.00
N ARG A 133 7.49 3.74 -13.36
CA ARG A 133 8.72 3.70 -14.19
C ARG A 133 8.48 4.28 -15.58
N LYS A 134 7.35 3.93 -16.21
CA LYS A 134 6.94 4.50 -17.51
C LYS A 134 6.74 6.03 -17.41
N ALA A 135 6.09 6.51 -16.35
CA ALA A 135 5.89 7.95 -16.11
C ALA A 135 7.22 8.70 -15.89
N ASN A 136 8.17 8.11 -15.16
CA ASN A 136 9.49 8.71 -14.94
C ASN A 136 10.29 8.81 -16.23
N TRP A 137 10.32 7.73 -17.03
CA TRP A 137 11.02 7.70 -18.33
C TRP A 137 10.41 8.71 -19.32
N ILE A 138 9.08 8.73 -19.45
CA ILE A 138 8.38 9.67 -20.35
C ILE A 138 8.58 11.12 -19.90
N GLY A 139 8.45 11.39 -18.59
CA GLY A 139 8.69 12.71 -18.05
C GLY A 139 10.12 13.18 -18.28
N HIS A 140 11.11 12.27 -18.25
CA HIS A 140 12.50 12.59 -18.59
C HIS A 140 12.67 12.93 -20.08
N ILE A 141 12.09 12.14 -20.98
CA ILE A 141 12.18 12.37 -22.43
C ILE A 141 11.50 13.68 -22.84
N LEU A 142 10.28 13.93 -22.36
CA LEU A 142 9.49 15.11 -22.77
C LEU A 142 10.14 16.43 -22.32
N ARG A 143 10.85 16.40 -21.18
CA ARG A 143 11.59 17.55 -20.65
C ARG A 143 12.99 17.72 -21.23
N SER A 144 13.54 16.69 -21.87
CA SER A 144 14.85 16.77 -22.51
C SER A 144 14.73 17.15 -23.99
N ASN A 145 15.80 17.67 -24.56
CA ASN A 145 15.92 18.00 -25.99
C ASN A 145 16.65 16.89 -26.76
N PHE A 146 16.33 15.63 -26.44
CA PHE A 146 16.95 14.47 -27.11
C PHE A 146 16.24 14.14 -28.41
N LEU A 147 16.98 13.59 -29.38
CA LEU A 147 16.47 12.99 -30.62
C LEU A 147 15.25 12.07 -30.39
N LEU A 148 15.20 11.36 -29.26
CA LEU A 148 14.06 10.52 -28.88
C LEU A 148 12.73 11.29 -28.77
N LYS A 149 12.76 12.55 -28.33
CA LYS A 149 11.58 13.42 -28.27
C LYS A 149 11.11 13.74 -29.68
N ASP A 150 12.02 14.06 -30.59
CA ASP A 150 11.70 14.37 -31.99
C ASP A 150 11.24 13.14 -32.76
N VAL A 151 11.81 11.97 -32.47
CA VAL A 151 11.36 10.66 -32.98
C VAL A 151 9.93 10.34 -32.52
N ILE A 152 9.61 10.59 -31.24
CA ILE A 152 8.25 10.40 -30.70
C ILE A 152 7.27 11.42 -31.29
N GLU A 153 7.71 12.67 -31.47
CA GLU A 153 6.91 13.76 -32.06
C GLU A 153 6.82 13.68 -33.59
N GLY A 154 7.64 12.84 -34.25
CA GLY A 154 7.63 12.66 -35.69
C GLY A 154 8.32 13.78 -36.48
N LYS A 155 9.14 14.61 -35.84
CA LYS A 155 9.77 15.81 -36.42
C LYS A 155 11.17 15.55 -37.00
N ILE A 156 11.43 14.33 -37.49
CA ILE A 156 12.72 14.00 -38.09
C ILE A 156 12.73 14.55 -39.51
N GLU A 157 13.64 15.48 -39.80
CA GLU A 157 13.85 15.99 -41.16
C GLU A 157 14.23 14.84 -42.11
N GLY A 158 13.52 14.73 -43.25
CA GLY A 158 13.78 13.73 -44.29
C GLY A 158 12.86 12.51 -44.33
N LEU A 159 11.87 12.40 -43.44
CA LEU A 159 10.79 11.40 -43.56
C LEU A 159 9.50 12.08 -44.03
N ILE A 160 8.84 11.47 -45.03
CA ILE A 160 7.51 11.90 -45.52
C ILE A 160 6.58 12.06 -44.32
N GLU A 161 5.92 13.22 -44.20
CA GLU A 161 4.79 13.40 -43.29
C GLU A 161 3.73 12.37 -43.67
N VAL A 162 3.67 11.26 -42.93
CA VAL A 162 2.66 10.23 -43.13
C VAL A 162 1.33 10.78 -42.63
N THR A 163 0.64 11.51 -43.50
CA THR A 163 -0.78 11.80 -43.36
C THR A 163 -1.52 10.47 -43.41
N THR A 164 -2.00 10.05 -42.23
CA THR A 164 -3.01 8.99 -42.00
C THR A 164 -2.62 7.54 -42.33
N GLY A 165 -2.74 6.64 -41.33
CA GLY A 165 -3.04 5.23 -41.61
C GLY A 165 -2.50 4.18 -40.64
N ARG A 166 -1.34 4.38 -40.01
CA ARG A 166 -0.84 3.47 -38.96
C ARG A 166 -0.47 4.23 -37.70
N ARG A 167 -1.35 4.17 -36.69
CA ARG A 167 -1.04 4.63 -35.32
C ARG A 167 0.27 3.97 -34.89
N ARG A 168 1.36 4.74 -34.79
CA ARG A 168 2.57 4.31 -34.08
C ARG A 168 2.12 3.79 -32.71
N ARG A 169 2.59 2.61 -32.30
CA ARG A 169 2.15 1.93 -31.07
C ARG A 169 2.37 2.84 -29.84
N LYS A 170 1.37 3.66 -29.51
CA LYS A 170 1.29 4.46 -28.28
C LYS A 170 0.86 3.61 -27.07
N LYS A 171 0.91 2.27 -27.17
CA LYS A 171 0.61 1.35 -26.05
C LYS A 171 1.34 1.70 -24.75
N MET A 172 2.54 2.30 -24.83
CA MET A 172 3.24 2.79 -23.64
C MET A 172 2.62 4.04 -22.98
N LEU A 173 1.94 4.89 -23.75
CA LEU A 173 1.24 6.10 -23.30
C LEU A 173 -0.19 5.79 -22.84
N ASP A 174 -0.81 4.74 -23.37
CA ASP A 174 -2.17 4.31 -23.02
C ASP A 174 -2.28 4.00 -21.50
N ASP A 175 -1.23 3.40 -20.92
CA ASP A 175 -1.14 3.13 -19.48
C ASP A 175 -1.04 4.39 -18.61
N LEU A 176 -0.62 5.52 -19.16
CA LEU A 176 -0.56 6.81 -18.46
C LEU A 176 -1.89 7.56 -18.54
N GLY A 177 -2.73 7.23 -19.52
CA GLY A 177 -4.17 7.49 -19.52
C GLY A 177 -4.55 8.94 -19.24
N ASP A 178 -4.00 9.90 -19.99
CA ASP A 178 -4.63 11.22 -20.04
C ASP A 178 -5.76 11.19 -21.06
N ARG A 179 -7.02 11.21 -20.59
CA ARG A 179 -8.22 11.25 -21.43
C ARG A 179 -8.21 12.43 -22.41
N ARG A 180 -7.41 13.47 -22.13
CA ARG A 180 -7.25 14.69 -22.93
C ARG A 180 -6.16 14.60 -24.01
N GLY A 181 -5.47 13.47 -24.13
CA GLY A 181 -4.51 13.21 -25.20
C GLY A 181 -3.06 13.67 -24.94
N TYR A 182 -2.20 13.46 -25.94
CA TYR A 182 -0.74 13.61 -25.83
C TYR A 182 -0.29 15.06 -25.56
N SER A 183 -0.96 16.05 -26.15
CA SER A 183 -0.60 17.47 -25.98
C SER A 183 -0.74 17.93 -24.52
N HIS A 184 -1.81 17.50 -23.84
CA HIS A 184 -2.02 17.75 -22.41
C HIS A 184 -0.92 17.11 -21.56
N LEU A 185 -0.62 15.85 -21.85
CA LEU A 185 0.41 15.09 -21.16
C LEU A 185 1.79 15.76 -21.32
N LYS A 186 2.09 16.32 -22.50
CA LYS A 186 3.31 17.10 -22.74
C LYS A 186 3.36 18.39 -21.93
N GLU A 187 2.28 19.17 -21.91
CA GLU A 187 2.18 20.40 -21.12
C GLU A 187 2.35 20.12 -19.62
N LYS A 188 1.70 19.08 -19.10
CA LYS A 188 1.87 18.61 -17.72
C LYS A 188 3.28 18.13 -17.41
N ALA A 189 4.00 17.56 -18.38
CA ALA A 189 5.36 17.05 -18.18
C ALA A 189 6.37 18.16 -17.93
N LEU A 190 6.11 19.38 -18.42
CA LEU A 190 6.98 20.54 -18.21
C LEU A 190 7.00 20.96 -16.74
N ASP A 191 5.86 20.89 -16.07
CA ASP A 191 5.77 21.13 -14.63
C ASP A 191 6.15 19.86 -13.85
N ARG A 192 7.36 19.85 -13.27
CA ARG A 192 7.89 18.71 -12.51
C ARG A 192 7.05 18.35 -11.29
N ILE A 193 6.46 19.34 -10.60
CA ILE A 193 5.66 19.12 -9.39
C ILE A 193 4.31 18.53 -9.79
N LYS A 194 3.64 19.12 -10.78
CA LYS A 194 2.37 18.63 -11.32
C LYS A 194 2.51 17.25 -11.97
N TRP A 195 3.61 16.99 -12.68
CA TRP A 195 3.93 15.67 -13.22
C TRP A 195 4.08 14.61 -12.12
N LYS A 196 4.91 14.92 -11.10
CA LYS A 196 5.10 14.02 -9.96
C LYS A 196 3.81 13.79 -9.19
N ASN A 197 2.96 14.80 -9.02
CA ASN A 197 1.67 14.67 -8.32
C ASN A 197 0.61 13.94 -9.15
N SER A 198 0.71 13.94 -10.48
CA SER A 198 -0.24 13.27 -11.37
C SER A 198 -0.02 11.75 -11.43
N PHE A 199 1.23 11.32 -11.28
CA PHE A 199 1.62 9.90 -11.37
C PHE A 199 2.20 9.33 -10.06
N GLY A 200 2.44 10.19 -9.08
CA GLY A 200 2.98 9.87 -7.76
C GLY A 200 1.98 10.06 -6.63
N ARG A 201 0.70 10.39 -6.92
CA ARG A 201 -0.35 10.06 -5.97
C ARG A 201 -0.41 8.56 -5.85
N ASP A 202 -0.07 8.09 -4.66
CA ASP A 202 -0.57 6.84 -4.12
C ASP A 202 -2.05 6.72 -4.52
N CYS A 203 -2.49 5.49 -4.80
CA CYS A 203 -3.89 5.14 -4.63
C CYS A 203 -4.35 5.86 -3.37
N GLY A 204 -5.34 6.76 -3.49
CA GLY A 204 -5.64 7.80 -2.49
C GLY A 204 -5.69 7.27 -1.07
N PRO A 205 -5.59 8.14 -0.05
CA PRO A 205 -5.55 7.71 1.34
C PRO A 205 -6.62 6.64 1.54
N VAL A 206 -6.21 5.42 1.88
CA VAL A 206 -7.08 4.62 2.73
C VAL A 206 -7.24 5.54 3.91
N VAL A 207 -8.42 6.15 4.01
CA VAL A 207 -8.77 7.06 5.08
C VAL A 207 -8.26 6.37 6.34
N LEU A 208 -7.19 6.92 6.91
CA LEU A 208 -6.82 6.66 8.28
C LEU A 208 -7.92 7.37 9.05
N THR A 209 -9.06 6.71 9.16
CA THR A 209 -9.92 6.97 10.30
C THR A 209 -9.07 6.52 11.47
N ASP A 210 -8.64 7.48 12.27
CA ASP A 210 -8.02 7.23 13.56
C ASP A 210 -8.81 6.15 14.29
N TYR A 211 -8.18 5.00 14.49
CA TYR A 211 -8.62 3.92 15.37
C TYR A 211 -7.38 3.26 15.96
#